data_AF-A0A8H4FLM3-F1
#
_entry.id   AF-A0A8H4FLM3-F1
#
_cell.length_a   1.000
_cell.length_b   1.000
_cell.length_c   1.000
_cell.angle_alpha   90.00
_cell.angle_beta   90.00
_cell.angle_gamma   90.00
#
_symmetry.space_group_name_H-M   'P 1'
#
loop_
_entity.id
_entity.type
_entity.pdbx_description
1 polymer ?
#
loop_
_entity_poly.entity_id
_entity_poly.type
_entity_poly.pdbx_seq_one_letter_code
_entity_poly.pdbx_strand_id
1 'polypeptide(L)'
;MKASVIFSALLISSALGAIDDYCTDSNGNVGTCQKTSKCSSLNGLTVNNKCPNDPANVKCCLYPDCKTESGICKKDSLSCPGGYVTGECPGKAHYRCCKWAQKPPICTRGDKGRRCIPVGS
;
A
#
# COMPACT_ATOMS: atom_id res chain seq x y z
N MET A 1 33.35 -44.64 5.75
CA MET A 1 33.48 -43.17 5.60
C MET A 1 32.08 -42.57 5.59
N LYS A 2 31.65 -41.98 6.72
CA LYS A 2 30.28 -41.47 6.94
C LYS A 2 30.29 -39.97 6.64
N ALA A 3 29.77 -39.55 5.49
CA ALA A 3 29.64 -38.13 5.16
C ALA A 3 28.41 -37.59 5.89
N SER A 4 28.63 -36.80 6.95
CA SER A 4 27.56 -36.06 7.63
C SER A 4 27.36 -34.75 6.90
N VAL A 5 26.23 -34.61 6.20
CA VAL A 5 25.83 -33.36 5.55
C VAL A 5 25.10 -32.53 6.59
N ILE A 6 25.71 -31.43 7.03
CA ILE A 6 25.12 -30.48 7.97
C ILE A 6 24.09 -29.66 7.18
N PHE A 7 22.80 -29.99 7.34
CA PHE A 7 21.69 -29.14 6.87
C PHE A 7 21.67 -27.87 7.72
N SER A 8 22.32 -26.81 7.24
CA SER A 8 22.24 -25.48 7.82
C SER A 8 20.84 -24.91 7.54
N ALA A 9 19.94 -25.00 8.52
CA ALA A 9 18.64 -24.35 8.47
C ALA A 9 18.86 -22.84 8.62
N LEU A 10 18.90 -22.11 7.50
CA LEU A 10 18.80 -20.66 7.48
C LEU A 10 17.43 -20.28 8.07
N LEU A 11 17.42 -19.90 9.35
CA LEU A 11 16.29 -19.25 9.98
C LEU A 11 16.18 -17.85 9.34
N ILE A 12 15.36 -17.75 8.29
CA ILE A 12 14.95 -16.48 7.73
C ILE A 12 14.15 -15.79 8.84
N SER A 13 14.83 -14.93 9.60
CA SER A 13 14.16 -13.98 10.48
C SER A 13 13.31 -13.09 9.58
N SER A 14 12.05 -13.47 9.37
CA SER A 14 11.05 -12.51 8.95
C SER A 14 10.98 -11.51 10.08
N ALA A 15 11.70 -10.40 9.94
CA ALA A 15 11.37 -9.19 10.66
C ALA A 15 9.84 -9.10 10.62
N LEU A 16 9.20 -8.99 11.79
CA LEU A 16 7.82 -8.56 11.85
C LEU A 16 7.82 -7.10 11.40
N GLY A 17 8.00 -6.93 10.09
CA GLY A 17 7.86 -5.66 9.43
C GLY A 17 6.44 -5.18 9.68
N ALA A 18 6.29 -3.87 9.70
CA ALA A 18 5.05 -3.13 9.82
C ALA A 18 4.14 -3.34 8.58
N ILE A 19 4.00 -4.58 8.08
CA ILE A 19 3.04 -4.95 7.05
C ILE A 19 1.66 -4.53 7.55
N ASP A 20 0.87 -3.96 6.63
CA ASP A 20 -0.43 -3.33 6.86
C ASP A 20 -0.40 -1.95 7.54
N ASP A 21 0.74 -1.46 8.04
CA ASP A 21 0.84 -0.12 8.63
C ASP A 21 0.62 0.99 7.62
N TYR A 22 0.25 2.16 8.14
CA TYR A 22 0.14 3.36 7.32
C TYR A 22 1.49 3.82 6.82
N CYS A 23 1.51 4.24 5.56
CA CYS A 23 2.63 4.92 4.93
C CYS A 23 2.15 6.22 4.30
N THR A 24 3.05 7.18 4.13
CA THR A 24 2.71 8.48 3.52
C THR A 24 3.81 8.89 2.54
N ASP A 25 3.42 9.24 1.32
CA ASP A 25 4.37 9.71 0.32
C ASP A 25 4.74 11.19 0.53
N SER A 26 5.62 11.71 -0.31
CA SER A 26 6.09 13.10 -0.21
C SER A 26 5.01 14.15 -0.56
N ASN A 27 3.89 13.74 -1.16
CA ASN A 27 2.74 14.59 -1.49
C ASN A 27 1.59 14.46 -0.47
N GLY A 28 1.80 13.74 0.64
CA GLY A 28 0.77 13.54 1.66
C GLY A 28 -0.33 12.54 1.26
N ASN A 29 -0.08 11.72 0.24
CA ASN A 29 -0.92 10.56 -0.06
C ASN A 29 -0.70 9.50 1.00
N VAL A 30 -1.79 8.99 1.55
CA VAL A 30 -1.74 7.96 2.59
C VAL A 30 -2.10 6.62 1.95
N GLY A 31 -1.28 5.61 2.21
CA GLY A 31 -1.54 4.22 1.85
C GLY A 31 -1.20 3.27 2.98
N THR A 32 -1.05 1.99 2.64
CA THR A 32 -0.63 0.97 3.60
C THR A 32 0.56 0.16 3.06
N CYS A 33 1.44 -0.29 3.94
CA CYS A 33 2.60 -1.12 3.59
C CYS A 33 2.13 -2.52 3.18
N GLN A 34 2.27 -2.86 1.91
CA GLN A 34 1.75 -4.09 1.33
C GLN A 34 2.83 -4.80 0.51
N LYS A 35 2.73 -6.13 0.43
CA LYS A 35 3.48 -6.89 -0.59
C LYS A 35 3.21 -6.27 -1.96
N THR A 36 4.25 -6.05 -2.75
CA THR A 36 4.14 -5.46 -4.09
C THR A 36 3.15 -6.22 -4.96
N SER A 37 3.18 -7.56 -4.91
CA SER A 37 2.23 -8.43 -5.61
C SER A 37 0.78 -8.19 -5.19
N LYS A 38 0.52 -7.98 -3.89
CA LYS A 38 -0.83 -7.67 -3.39
C LYS A 38 -1.30 -6.31 -3.87
N CYS A 39 -0.43 -5.30 -3.83
CA CYS A 39 -0.75 -3.97 -4.32
C CYS A 39 -1.08 -3.99 -5.82
N SER A 40 -0.23 -4.61 -6.64
CA SER A 40 -0.44 -4.74 -8.08
C SER A 40 -1.70 -5.55 -8.43
N SER A 41 -2.04 -6.59 -7.66
CA SER A 41 -3.26 -7.39 -7.88
C SER A 41 -4.56 -6.59 -7.70
N LEU A 42 -4.49 -5.45 -7.01
CA LEU A 42 -5.60 -4.52 -6.80
C LEU A 42 -5.38 -3.22 -7.58
N ASN A 43 -4.57 -3.24 -8.64
CA ASN A 43 -4.23 -2.06 -9.45
C ASN A 43 -3.73 -0.85 -8.63
N GLY A 44 -3.15 -1.08 -7.45
CA GLY A 44 -2.60 -0.04 -6.59
C GLY A 44 -1.24 0.47 -7.06
N LEU A 45 -0.83 1.61 -6.52
CA LEU A 45 0.43 2.26 -6.84
C LEU A 45 1.44 1.98 -5.73
N THR A 46 2.58 1.41 -6.08
CA THR A 46 3.66 1.19 -5.12
C THR A 46 4.57 2.39 -5.03
N VAL A 47 4.90 2.85 -3.82
CA VAL A 47 5.91 3.88 -3.58
C VAL A 47 7.07 3.29 -2.79
N ASN A 48 8.27 3.48 -3.33
CA ASN A 48 9.52 3.00 -2.75
C ASN A 48 9.91 3.76 -1.47
N ASN A 49 10.65 3.10 -0.58
CA ASN A 49 11.26 3.71 0.63
C ASN A 49 10.26 4.36 1.60
N LYS A 50 8.99 3.92 1.58
CA LYS A 50 7.93 4.39 2.50
C LYS A 50 7.51 3.36 3.55
N CYS A 51 8.14 2.18 3.51
CA CYS A 51 7.99 1.08 4.46
C CYS A 51 9.38 0.62 4.92
N PRO A 52 10.12 1.46 5.69
CA PRO A 52 11.54 1.24 5.97
C PRO A 52 11.83 0.06 6.90
N ASN A 53 10.83 -0.38 7.66
CA ASN A 53 10.94 -1.50 8.59
C ASN A 53 10.54 -2.84 7.94
N ASP A 54 10.17 -2.83 6.66
CA ASP A 54 9.64 -3.98 5.96
C ASP A 54 10.63 -4.54 4.93
N PRO A 55 10.48 -5.82 4.54
CA PRO A 55 11.27 -6.42 3.46
C PRO A 55 11.15 -5.64 2.15
N ALA A 56 12.15 -5.75 1.27
CA ALA A 56 12.21 -5.00 0.01
C ALA A 56 11.01 -5.24 -0.95
N ASN A 57 10.30 -6.36 -0.81
CA ASN A 57 9.09 -6.68 -1.56
C ASN A 57 7.80 -6.15 -0.91
N VAL A 58 7.91 -5.35 0.15
CA VAL A 58 6.82 -4.60 0.76
C VAL A 58 7.05 -3.12 0.45
N LYS A 59 6.05 -2.49 -0.15
CA LYS A 59 6.09 -1.07 -0.54
C LYS A 59 4.81 -0.40 -0.09
N CYS A 60 4.84 0.93 -0.04
CA CYS A 60 3.64 1.69 0.28
C CYS A 60 2.65 1.59 -0.87
N CYS A 61 1.46 1.03 -0.61
CA CYS A 61 0.42 0.86 -1.61
C CYS A 61 -0.60 1.99 -1.49
N LEU A 62 -0.56 2.90 -2.46
CA LEU A 62 -1.50 4.01 -2.58
C LEU A 62 -2.68 3.60 -3.47
N TYR A 63 -3.87 3.98 -3.03
CA TYR A 63 -5.10 3.92 -3.82
C TYR A 63 -5.35 2.60 -4.58
N PRO A 64 -5.14 1.40 -3.99
CA PRO A 64 -5.60 0.17 -4.63
C PRO A 64 -7.11 0.21 -4.82
N ASP A 65 -7.58 -0.48 -5.84
CA ASP A 65 -9.00 -0.70 -6.09
C ASP A 65 -9.57 -1.53 -4.93
N CYS A 66 -10.86 -1.35 -4.66
CA CYS A 66 -11.57 -2.19 -3.72
C CYS A 66 -11.66 -3.63 -4.27
N LYS A 67 -11.70 -4.63 -3.40
CA LYS A 67 -11.67 -6.05 -3.82
C LYS A 67 -12.88 -6.45 -4.67
N THR A 68 -14.07 -6.00 -4.27
CA THR A 68 -15.34 -6.37 -4.89
C THR A 68 -16.16 -5.15 -5.33
N GLU A 69 -15.97 -4.02 -4.66
CA GLU A 69 -16.70 -2.78 -4.95
C GLU A 69 -16.03 -1.92 -6.03
N SER A 70 -16.82 -1.13 -6.76
CA SER A 70 -16.27 -0.09 -7.63
C SER A 70 -15.81 1.10 -6.80
N GLY A 71 -14.51 1.34 -6.71
CA GLY A 71 -13.93 2.46 -5.97
C GLY A 71 -12.45 2.28 -5.67
N ILE A 72 -11.93 3.13 -4.77
CA ILE A 72 -10.53 3.07 -4.32
C ILE A 72 -10.42 3.07 -2.81
N CYS A 73 -9.36 2.44 -2.32
CA CYS A 73 -8.98 2.47 -0.92
C CYS A 73 -8.34 3.80 -0.55
N LYS A 74 -8.86 4.43 0.50
CA LYS A 74 -8.32 5.68 1.08
C LYS A 74 -8.68 5.76 2.57
N LYS A 75 -8.05 6.69 3.30
CA LYS A 75 -8.40 6.95 4.70
C LYS A 75 -9.85 7.42 4.82
N ASP A 76 -10.61 6.85 5.75
CA ASP A 76 -12.02 7.17 5.99
C ASP A 76 -12.27 8.58 6.53
N SER A 77 -11.23 9.22 7.08
CA SER A 77 -11.22 10.66 7.40
C SER A 77 -11.36 11.59 6.19
N LEU A 78 -11.25 11.07 4.96
CA LEU A 78 -11.37 11.87 3.74
C LEU A 78 -12.81 11.85 3.22
N SER A 79 -13.21 12.90 2.49
CA SER A 79 -14.52 12.92 1.84
C SER A 79 -14.70 11.74 0.86
N CYS A 80 -15.89 11.14 0.90
CA CYS A 80 -16.28 10.02 0.06
C CYS A 80 -17.77 10.10 -0.30
N PRO A 81 -18.12 10.60 -1.50
CA PRO A 81 -19.52 10.74 -1.92
C PRO A 81 -20.27 9.42 -1.95
N GLY A 82 -19.61 8.32 -2.37
CA GLY A 82 -20.22 7.00 -2.40
C GLY A 82 -20.30 6.30 -1.04
N GLY A 83 -19.72 6.88 0.02
CA GLY A 83 -19.63 6.24 1.33
C GLY A 83 -18.54 5.16 1.42
N TYR A 84 -18.20 4.79 2.67
CA TYR A 84 -17.13 3.85 2.97
C TYR A 84 -17.64 2.42 3.20
N VAL A 85 -16.91 1.45 2.64
CA VAL A 85 -17.11 0.01 2.87
C VAL A 85 -15.87 -0.58 3.56
N THR A 86 -16.10 -1.34 4.62
CA THR A 86 -15.06 -2.03 5.41
C THR A 86 -14.70 -3.38 4.80
N GLY A 87 -13.48 -3.88 5.03
CA GLY A 87 -13.04 -5.22 4.58
C GLY A 87 -12.59 -5.31 3.11
N GLU A 88 -12.89 -4.29 2.33
CA GLU A 88 -12.56 -4.18 0.90
C GLU A 88 -11.12 -3.77 0.61
N CYS A 89 -10.39 -3.26 1.61
CA CYS A 89 -9.06 -2.70 1.44
C CYS A 89 -8.01 -3.46 2.25
N PRO A 90 -6.77 -3.57 1.77
CA PRO A 90 -5.67 -4.12 2.55
C PRO A 90 -5.16 -3.09 3.58
N GLY A 91 -4.61 -3.55 4.68
CA GLY A 91 -4.02 -2.68 5.71
C GLY A 91 -4.85 -2.49 6.97
N LYS A 92 -4.41 -1.54 7.80
CA LYS A 92 -5.05 -1.20 9.08
C LYS A 92 -6.47 -0.64 8.94
N ALA A 93 -7.18 -0.67 10.08
CA ALA A 93 -8.44 0.03 10.29
C ALA A 93 -8.36 1.49 9.83
N HIS A 94 -9.48 1.99 9.30
CA HIS A 94 -9.63 3.33 8.72
C HIS A 94 -9.07 3.53 7.31
N TYR A 95 -8.42 2.52 6.70
CA TYR A 95 -8.17 2.50 5.26
C TYR A 95 -9.27 1.69 4.60
N ARG A 96 -10.29 2.37 4.06
CA ARG A 96 -11.56 1.77 3.64
C ARG A 96 -11.84 2.07 2.18
N CYS A 97 -12.72 1.25 1.58
CA CYS A 97 -13.11 1.45 0.19
C CYS A 97 -14.03 2.65 0.12
N CYS A 98 -13.67 3.65 -0.67
CA CYS A 98 -14.55 4.74 -1.03
C CYS A 98 -15.22 4.43 -2.37
N LYS A 99 -16.53 4.19 -2.34
CA LYS A 99 -17.27 3.82 -3.55
C LYS A 99 -17.28 4.96 -4.57
N TRP A 100 -17.14 4.57 -5.84
CA TRP A 100 -17.12 5.43 -7.03
C TRP A 100 -16.03 6.50 -7.03
N ALA A 101 -15.12 6.48 -6.06
CA ALA A 101 -13.97 7.35 -6.07
C ALA A 101 -12.97 6.91 -7.13
N GLN A 102 -12.36 7.92 -7.76
CA GLN A 102 -11.30 7.75 -8.73
C GLN A 102 -9.95 8.01 -8.06
N LYS A 103 -8.90 7.41 -8.63
CA LYS A 103 -7.52 7.70 -8.23
C LYS A 103 -7.25 9.20 -8.44
N PRO A 104 -6.44 9.85 -7.57
CA PRO A 104 -6.04 11.22 -7.79
C PRO A 104 -5.34 11.40 -9.15
N PRO A 105 -5.30 12.60 -9.72
CA PRO A 105 -4.54 12.86 -10.93
C PRO A 105 -3.04 12.68 -10.68
N ILE A 106 -2.29 12.49 -11.76
CA ILE A 106 -0.82 12.56 -11.74
C ILE A 106 -0.39 14.00 -11.42
N CYS A 107 0.63 14.16 -10.59
CA CYS A 107 1.18 15.47 -10.25
C CYS A 107 1.72 16.18 -11.49
N THR A 108 1.36 17.44 -11.62
CA THR A 108 1.86 18.40 -12.61
C THR A 108 2.61 19.53 -11.90
N ARG A 109 3.29 20.39 -12.67
CA ARG A 109 4.09 21.53 -12.15
C ARG A 109 3.27 22.49 -11.26
N GLY A 110 1.94 22.49 -11.38
CA GLY A 110 1.03 23.38 -10.65
C GLY A 110 0.49 22.84 -9.32
N ASP A 111 0.71 21.57 -8.97
CA ASP A 111 -0.03 20.89 -7.89
C ASP A 111 0.47 21.14 -6.46
N LYS A 112 1.02 22.33 -6.17
CA LYS A 112 1.45 22.68 -4.81
C LYS A 112 0.27 22.60 -3.83
N GLY A 113 0.38 21.69 -2.85
CA GLY A 113 -0.61 21.52 -1.78
C GLY A 113 -1.83 20.65 -2.14
N ARG A 114 -1.85 20.00 -3.31
CA ARG A 114 -2.89 19.04 -3.69
C ARG A 114 -2.39 17.61 -3.57
N ARG A 115 -3.28 16.68 -3.19
CA ARG A 115 -2.98 15.25 -3.27
C ARG A 115 -3.01 14.81 -4.74
N CYS A 116 -1.86 14.39 -5.25
CA CYS A 116 -1.66 13.89 -6.61
C CYS A 116 -0.62 12.77 -6.58
N ILE A 117 -0.62 11.89 -7.58
CA ILE A 117 0.33 10.78 -7.67
C ILE A 117 1.64 11.27 -8.32
N PRO A 118 2.81 11.15 -7.68
CA PRO A 118 4.07 11.58 -8.28
C PRO A 118 4.45 10.72 -9.50
N VAL A 119 5.00 11.38 -10.53
CA VAL A 119 5.53 10.72 -11.73
C VAL A 119 6.76 9.88 -11.32
N GLY A 120 6.76 8.58 -11.60
CA GLY A 120 7.88 7.69 -11.27
C GLY A 120 7.87 7.09 -9.85
N SER A 121 6.67 6.91 -9.26
CA SER A 121 6.46 6.21 -7.99
C SER A 121 7.00 4.77 -7.99
#